data_AF-A0A1J5PIM6-F1
#
_entry.id   AF-A0A1J5PIM6-F1
#
_cell.length_a   1.000
_cell.length_b   1.000
_cell.length_c   1.000
_cell.angle_alpha   90.00
_cell.angle_beta   90.00
_cell.angle_gamma   90.00
#
_symmetry.space_group_name_H-M   'P 1'
#
loop_
_entity.id
_entity.type
_entity.pdbx_description
1 polymer ?
#
loop_
_entity_poly.entity_id
_entity_poly.type
_entity_poly.pdbx_seq_one_letter_code
_entity_poly.pdbx_strand_id
1 'polypeptide(L)'
;MRSSLLALPGIGPWTADYIALRALGDPDVFPAGDLVLRRALGALDGRDPRTVDQVWAARRATAWQPWRGYGAQHLWSAVAAGDIVTSPARRPTPGPTREETP
;
A
#
# COMPACT_ATOMS: atom_id res chain seq x y z
N MET A 1 -17.82 5.03 14.25
CA MET A 1 -16.66 5.95 14.20
C MET A 1 -16.19 6.23 12.77
N ARG A 2 -15.70 5.22 12.03
CA ARG A 2 -15.31 5.37 10.61
C ARG A 2 -16.38 6.04 9.73
N SER A 3 -17.63 5.58 9.83
CA SER A 3 -18.76 6.14 9.07
C SER A 3 -19.01 7.61 9.39
N SER A 4 -18.71 8.04 10.62
CA SER A 4 -18.84 9.44 11.04
C SER A 4 -17.76 10.32 10.42
N LEU A 5 -16.53 9.80 10.26
CA LEU A 5 -15.45 10.49 9.55
C LEU A 5 -15.78 10.66 8.06
N LEU A 6 -16.35 9.64 7.43
CA LEU A 6 -16.74 9.69 6.01
C LEU A 6 -17.88 10.67 5.72
N ALA A 7 -18.65 11.06 6.72
CA ALA A 7 -19.68 12.09 6.57
C ALA A 7 -19.10 13.51 6.48
N LEU A 8 -17.82 13.70 6.79
CA LEU A 8 -17.16 15.01 6.76
C LEU A 8 -16.64 15.34 5.35
N PRO A 9 -16.99 16.51 4.78
CA PRO A 9 -16.45 16.95 3.50
C PRO A 9 -14.91 16.96 3.49
N GLY A 10 -14.33 16.37 2.45
CA GLY A 10 -12.86 16.28 2.30
C GLY A 10 -12.22 15.06 2.98
N ILE A 11 -12.96 14.25 3.76
CA ILE A 11 -12.44 13.00 4.32
C ILE A 11 -12.85 11.82 3.43
N GLY A 12 -11.88 11.31 2.68
CA GLY A 12 -12.05 10.11 1.86
C GLY A 12 -11.86 8.79 2.63
N PRO A 13 -12.17 7.64 2.00
CA PRO A 13 -12.00 6.30 2.58
C PRO A 13 -10.63 6.05 3.18
N TRP A 14 -9.56 6.35 2.44
CA TRP A 14 -8.19 6.16 2.91
C TRP A 14 -7.89 7.00 4.17
N THR A 15 -8.31 8.27 4.19
CA THR A 15 -8.09 9.16 5.34
C THR A 15 -8.85 8.67 6.57
N ALA A 16 -10.10 8.23 6.40
CA ALA A 16 -10.88 7.67 7.49
C ALA A 16 -10.22 6.39 8.08
N ASP A 17 -9.73 5.50 7.21
CA ASP A 17 -9.02 4.29 7.64
C ASP A 17 -7.69 4.62 8.34
N TYR A 18 -6.95 5.59 7.82
CA TYR A 18 -5.71 6.07 8.41
C TYR A 18 -5.94 6.67 9.81
N ILE A 19 -6.96 7.50 9.99
CA ILE A 19 -7.32 8.08 11.29
C ILE A 19 -7.74 6.98 12.26
N ALA A 20 -8.60 6.05 11.83
CA ALA A 20 -9.04 4.94 12.68
C ALA A 20 -7.84 4.12 13.19
N LEU A 21 -6.88 3.83 12.31
CA LEU A 21 -5.69 3.08 12.66
C LEU A 21 -4.72 3.87 13.57
N ARG A 22 -4.32 5.09 13.16
CA ARG A 22 -3.20 5.82 13.79
C ARG A 22 -3.61 6.71 14.95
N ALA A 23 -4.79 7.33 14.88
CA ALA A 23 -5.25 8.24 15.93
C ALA A 23 -6.14 7.53 16.95
N LEU A 24 -6.94 6.56 16.50
CA LEU A 24 -7.90 5.87 17.37
C LEU A 24 -7.44 4.46 17.79
N GLY A 25 -6.35 3.95 17.21
CA GLY A 25 -5.78 2.66 17.58
C GLY A 25 -6.65 1.46 17.22
N ASP A 26 -7.50 1.56 16.20
CA ASP A 26 -8.35 0.44 15.76
C ASP A 26 -7.49 -0.71 15.24
N PRO A 27 -7.46 -1.87 15.91
CA PRO A 27 -6.59 -2.98 15.57
C PRO A 27 -7.03 -3.71 14.30
N ASP A 28 -8.28 -3.54 13.86
CA ASP A 28 -8.87 -4.31 12.76
C ASP A 28 -9.15 -3.46 11.51
N VAL A 29 -8.43 -2.35 11.33
CA VAL A 29 -8.54 -1.50 10.13
C VAL A 29 -7.34 -1.69 9.20
N PHE A 30 -7.62 -1.88 7.92
CA PHE A 30 -6.59 -1.94 6.87
C PHE A 30 -6.86 -0.87 5.80
N PRO A 31 -6.00 0.14 5.63
CA PRO A 31 -6.14 1.16 4.60
C PRO A 31 -5.88 0.61 3.18
N ALA A 32 -6.78 -0.21 2.64
CA ALA A 32 -6.56 -0.94 1.39
C ALA A 32 -6.36 -0.03 0.16
N GLY A 33 -6.77 1.24 0.23
CA GLY A 33 -6.49 2.25 -0.79
C GLY A 33 -5.03 2.70 -0.84
N ASP A 34 -4.23 2.38 0.17
CA ASP A 34 -2.83 2.78 0.28
C ASP A 34 -1.96 2.04 -0.76
N LEU A 35 -1.32 2.81 -1.64
CA LEU A 35 -0.52 2.26 -2.72
C LEU A 35 0.71 1.50 -2.21
N VAL A 36 1.32 1.95 -1.11
CA VAL A 36 2.50 1.29 -0.54
C VAL A 36 2.08 -0.04 0.07
N LEU A 37 1.00 -0.07 0.85
CA LEU A 37 0.49 -1.33 1.44
C LEU A 37 0.10 -2.34 0.36
N ARG A 38 -0.63 -1.91 -0.67
CA ARG A 38 -1.02 -2.78 -1.79
C ARG A 38 0.19 -3.41 -2.48
N ARG A 39 1.23 -2.60 -2.75
CA ARG A 39 2.44 -3.07 -3.41
C ARG A 39 3.28 -3.95 -2.50
N ALA A 40 3.40 -3.62 -1.22
CA ALA A 40 4.12 -4.42 -0.25
C ALA A 40 3.46 -5.80 -0.08
N LEU A 41 2.13 -5.81 0.06
CA LEU A 41 1.35 -7.04 0.12
C LEU A 41 1.46 -7.85 -1.19
N GLY A 42 1.46 -7.16 -2.33
CA GLY A 42 1.71 -7.77 -3.63
C GLY A 42 3.08 -8.44 -3.74
N ALA A 43 4.12 -7.77 -3.27
CA ALA A 43 5.49 -8.27 -3.28
C ALA A 43 5.62 -9.53 -2.39
N LEU A 44 4.99 -9.54 -1.21
CA LEU A 44 4.96 -10.71 -0.32
C LEU A 44 4.29 -11.93 -0.98
N ASP A 45 3.22 -11.70 -1.74
CA ASP A 45 2.48 -12.75 -2.44
C ASP A 45 3.03 -13.02 -3.86
N GLY A 46 4.17 -12.42 -4.25
CA GLY A 46 4.81 -12.62 -5.56
C GLY A 46 3.99 -12.13 -6.76
N ARG A 47 3.11 -11.13 -6.58
CA ARG A 47 2.22 -10.60 -7.62
C ARG A 47 2.84 -9.46 -8.43
N ASP A 48 2.42 -9.33 -9.68
CA ASP A 48 2.75 -8.15 -10.50
C ASP A 48 2.18 -6.88 -9.82
N PRO A 49 3.02 -5.87 -9.51
CA PRO A 49 2.59 -4.59 -8.93
C PRO A 49 1.50 -3.84 -9.72
N ARG A 50 1.29 -4.16 -11.00
CA ARG A 50 0.22 -3.59 -11.85
C ARG A 50 -1.14 -4.24 -11.60
N THR A 51 -1.17 -5.41 -10.98
CA THR A 51 -2.40 -6.20 -10.76
C THR A 51 -2.95 -6.06 -9.34
N VAL A 52 -2.23 -5.37 -8.44
CA VAL A 52 -2.64 -5.18 -7.04
C VAL A 52 -3.54 -3.97 -6.87
N ASP A 53 -4.84 -4.22 -6.80
CA ASP A 53 -5.87 -3.22 -6.51
C ASP A 53 -6.31 -3.23 -5.04
N GLN A 54 -7.13 -2.24 -4.68
CA GLN A 54 -7.66 -2.06 -3.32
C GLN A 54 -8.62 -3.18 -2.89
N VAL A 55 -9.37 -3.78 -3.82
CA VAL A 55 -10.37 -4.80 -3.51
C VAL A 55 -9.67 -6.10 -3.15
N TRP A 56 -8.67 -6.48 -3.94
CA TRP A 56 -7.79 -7.59 -3.66
C TRP A 56 -7.06 -7.39 -2.32
N ALA A 57 -6.46 -6.22 -2.08
CA ALA A 57 -5.73 -5.98 -0.85
C ALA A 57 -6.64 -6.05 0.39
N ALA A 58 -7.85 -5.49 0.31
CA ALA A 58 -8.85 -5.58 1.38
C ALA A 58 -9.23 -7.05 1.67
N ARG A 59 -9.45 -7.86 0.63
CA ARG A 59 -9.74 -9.30 0.77
C ARG A 59 -8.56 -10.07 1.33
N ARG A 60 -7.34 -9.78 0.88
CA ARG A 60 -6.12 -10.47 1.34
C ARG A 60 -5.82 -10.16 2.81
N ALA A 61 -6.11 -8.94 3.25
CA ALA A 61 -5.97 -8.53 4.64
C ALA A 61 -6.96 -9.23 5.59
N THR A 62 -8.08 -9.81 5.12
CA THR A 62 -9.02 -10.50 6.02
C THR A 62 -8.39 -11.69 6.75
N ALA A 63 -7.35 -12.29 6.19
CA ALA A 63 -6.57 -13.35 6.83
C ALA A 63 -5.89 -12.90 8.15
N TRP A 64 -5.80 -11.60 8.39
CA TRP A 64 -5.23 -11.03 9.61
C TRP A 64 -6.26 -10.52 10.60
N GLN A 65 -7.57 -10.73 10.36
CA GLN A 65 -8.58 -10.38 11.36
C GLN A 65 -8.34 -11.16 12.67
N PRO A 66 -8.54 -10.52 13.85
CA PRO A 66 -9.02 -9.15 14.07
C PRO A 66 -7.88 -8.09 14.19
N TRP A 67 -6.70 -8.36 13.63
CA TRP A 67 -5.46 -7.60 13.81
C TRP A 67 -4.94 -6.96 12.51
N ARG A 68 -5.83 -6.64 11.58
CA ARG A 68 -5.44 -6.12 10.26
C ARG A 68 -4.60 -4.84 10.31
N GLY A 69 -4.81 -4.00 11.32
CA GLY A 69 -4.05 -2.77 11.56
C GLY A 69 -2.59 -3.03 11.89
N TYR A 70 -2.30 -4.10 12.62
CA TYR A 70 -0.92 -4.53 12.87
C TYR A 70 -0.24 -5.00 11.59
N GLY A 71 -0.96 -5.74 10.73
CA GLY A 71 -0.46 -6.11 9.40
C GLY A 71 -0.06 -4.88 8.57
N ALA A 72 -0.89 -3.83 8.55
CA ALA A 72 -0.55 -2.57 7.89
C ALA A 72 0.70 -1.91 8.48
N GLN A 73 0.81 -1.85 9.81
CA GLN A 73 1.96 -1.25 10.49
C GLN A 73 3.26 -2.02 10.22
N HIS A 74 3.22 -3.35 10.19
CA HIS A 74 4.36 -4.18 9.82
C HIS A 74 4.79 -3.97 8.38
N LEU A 75 3.84 -3.92 7.44
CA LEU A 75 4.14 -3.64 6.03
C LEU A 75 4.82 -2.28 5.84
N TRP A 76 4.27 -1.21 6.44
CA TRP A 76 4.92 0.10 6.38
C TRP A 76 6.32 0.09 6.98
N SER A 77 6.51 -0.61 8.09
CA SER A 77 7.82 -0.70 8.76
C SER A 77 8.84 -1.45 7.90
N ALA A 78 8.44 -2.57 7.30
CA ALA A 78 9.28 -3.35 6.40
C ALA A 78 9.65 -2.57 5.13
N VAL A 79 8.71 -1.80 4.56
CA VAL A 79 9.02 -0.93 3.42
C VAL A 79 9.98 0.20 3.81
N ALA A 80 9.78 0.82 4.97
CA ALA A 80 10.67 1.87 5.48
C ALA A 80 12.09 1.36 5.77
N ALA A 81 12.20 0.11 6.24
CA ALA A 81 13.48 -0.57 6.47
C ALA A 81 14.17 -1.04 5.18
N GLY A 82 13.44 -1.08 4.05
CA GLY A 82 13.95 -1.59 2.78
C GLY A 82 13.84 -3.11 2.60
N ASP A 83 13.21 -3.81 3.55
CA ASP A 83 13.01 -5.27 3.51
C ASP A 83 12.05 -5.68 2.38
N ILE A 84 11.12 -4.80 2.02
CA ILE A 84 10.17 -5.00 0.92
C ILE A 84 10.34 -3.87 -0.10
N VAL A 85 10.79 -4.22 -1.30
CA VAL A 85 10.89 -3.29 -2.43
C VAL A 85 9.55 -3.21 -3.15
N THR A 86 8.92 -2.03 -3.13
CA THR A 86 7.59 -1.80 -3.72
C THR A 86 7.62 -1.14 -5.10
N SER A 87 8.78 -0.71 -5.59
CA SER A 87 8.92 -0.01 -6.86
C SER A 87 9.05 -0.99 -8.03
N PRO A 88 8.27 -0.86 -9.12
CA PRO A 88 8.61 -1.51 -10.36
C PRO A 88 9.92 -0.88 -10.84
N ALA A 89 10.99 -1.68 -10.98
CA ALA A 89 12.29 -1.19 -11.43
C ALA A 89 12.13 -0.18 -12.57
N ARG A 90 12.64 1.04 -12.39
CA ARG A 90 12.68 2.04 -13.46
C ARG A 90 13.54 1.43 -14.57
N ARG A 91 12.96 1.23 -15.76
CA ARG A 91 13.73 0.79 -16.93
C ARG A 91 14.83 1.83 -17.16
N PRO A 92 16.12 1.46 -17.25
CA PRO A 92 17.15 2.43 -17.55
C PRO A 92 16.82 3.09 -18.89
N THR A 93 16.81 4.42 -18.93
CA THR A 93 16.66 5.18 -20.17
C THR A 93 17.83 4.78 -21.07
N PRO A 94 17.61 4.30 -22.31
CA PRO A 94 18.73 4.07 -23.23
C PRO A 94 19.46 5.41 -23.40
N GLY A 95 20.77 5.41 -23.08
CA GLY A 95 21.63 6.58 -23.28
C GLY A 95 21.69 6.95 -24.76
N PRO A 96 22.01 8.21 -25.10
CA PRO A 96 22.08 8.64 -26.50
C PRO A 96 23.08 7.75 -27.25
N THR A 97 22.60 7.09 -28.30
CA THR A 97 23.43 6.38 -29.28
C THR A 97 24.43 7.39 -29.82
N ARG A 98 25.72 7.22 -29.52
CA ARG A 98 26.76 7.94 -30.24
C ARG A 98 26.76 7.38 -31.66
N GLU A 99 26.18 8.12 -32.59
CA GLU A 99 26.37 7.88 -34.02
C GLU A 99 27.85 8.08 -34.33
N GLU A 100 28.57 6.97 -34.46
CA GLU A 100 29.88 6.95 -35.09
C GLU A 100 29.67 7.38 -36.56
N THR A 101 30.08 8.61 -36.86
CA THR A 101 30.18 9.12 -38.23
C THR A 101 31.57 8.76 -38.76
N PRO A 102 31.67 8.23 -40.00
CA PRO A 102 32.89 7.63 -40.55
C PRO A 102 34.02 8.62 -40.84
#